data_AF-A0A2H1WS99-F1
#
_entry.id   AF-A0A2H1WS99-F1
#
_cell.length_a   1.000
_cell.length_b   1.000
_cell.length_c   1.000
_cell.angle_alpha   90.00
_cell.angle_beta   90.00
_cell.angle_gamma   90.00
#
_symmetry.space_group_name_H-M   'P 1'
#
loop_
_entity.id
_entity.type
_entity.pdbx_description
1 polymer ?
#
loop_
_entity_poly.entity_id
_entity_poly.type
_entity_poly.pdbx_seq_one_letter_code
_entity_poly.pdbx_strand_id
1 'polypeptide(L)'
;MEEIKTLLMKMQNDLSQQSTEIKSLKEDISKPIIENMNAKFFEIISKNEELEKIINNQQNTIEKLERQVRIKNIMLFGLEENEKSYEELEKRIILIFNEYLAIECTTYDIEAAIRLGKKGENGRPIKITFTKLNTKVIVLKRKKLLDKTNYYIKEDFSPQVIEKRKELQKEVDLARSQGENAVLRYDKIVYLEQRKPYQNKQYNSKRKPSKSPENQIPFTPYLENRGTIPQRTVKKTKVDMRNYFTSKETDLKLKFAIAKLNWNIIGLSEIKIAGNEIIEYQDFIFMYYGQTHNRNGVGFLVKKELKNNIKDFVPISDRVVKLSIFIEEKLIHYLKEKFSKEIENITFTNINDTYSTLVSKINNSREGLKNNKKCKESVIEENLARLIKERTQLKVKKNKTSIEKKQLSALYKLIRKQIQKSTKERRYNIIENELEKFASVKRAYKRLDSSK
;
A
#
# COMPACT_ATOMS: atom_id res chain seq x y z
N MET A 1 -77.47 7.90 64.93
CA MET A 1 -76.05 7.64 65.31
C MET A 1 -75.47 6.43 64.58
N GLU A 2 -76.19 5.30 64.50
CA GLU A 2 -75.71 4.09 63.79
C GLU A 2 -75.57 4.27 62.28
N GLU A 3 -76.50 4.96 61.61
CA GLU A 3 -76.43 5.25 60.17
C GLU A 3 -75.23 6.11 59.77
N ILE A 4 -74.85 7.06 60.63
CA ILE A 4 -73.66 7.91 60.43
C ILE A 4 -72.39 7.06 60.56
N LYS A 5 -72.39 6.08 61.48
CA LYS A 5 -71.26 5.18 61.73
C LYS A 5 -71.05 4.19 60.58
N THR A 6 -72.14 3.66 60.01
CA THR A 6 -72.08 2.78 58.83
C THR A 6 -71.66 3.53 57.57
N LEU A 7 -72.10 4.78 57.40
CA LEU A 7 -71.63 5.67 56.33
C LEU A 7 -70.12 5.96 56.45
N LEU A 8 -69.64 6.27 57.65
CA LEU A 8 -68.21 6.48 57.92
C LEU A 8 -67.37 5.23 57.62
N MET A 9 -67.85 4.04 58.00
CA MET A 9 -67.18 2.78 57.65
C MET A 9 -67.11 2.55 56.14
N LYS A 10 -68.18 2.84 55.39
CA LYS A 10 -68.17 2.75 53.93
C LYS A 10 -67.16 3.71 53.30
N MET A 11 -67.17 4.98 53.73
CA MET A 11 -66.20 5.96 53.23
C MET A 11 -64.75 5.56 53.55
N GLN A 12 -64.49 4.99 54.73
CA GLN A 12 -63.17 4.52 55.11
C GLN A 12 -62.73 3.32 54.26
N ASN A 13 -63.65 2.40 53.94
CA ASN A 13 -63.39 1.29 53.04
C ASN A 13 -63.15 1.77 51.60
N ASP A 14 -63.97 2.69 51.09
CA ASP A 14 -63.80 3.28 49.75
C ASP A 14 -62.47 4.03 49.63
N LEU A 15 -62.10 4.82 50.65
CA LEU A 15 -60.79 5.49 50.73
C LEU A 15 -59.64 4.48 50.75
N SER A 16 -59.79 3.37 51.48
CA SER A 16 -58.78 2.32 51.52
C SER A 16 -58.63 1.64 50.16
N GLN A 17 -59.73 1.34 49.46
CA GLN A 17 -59.73 0.77 48.11
C GLN A 17 -59.10 1.72 47.10
N GLN A 18 -59.48 3.00 47.11
CA GLN A 18 -58.87 4.02 46.26
C GLN A 18 -57.36 4.15 46.53
N SER A 19 -56.92 4.09 47.79
CA SER A 19 -55.50 4.15 48.12
C SER A 19 -54.71 2.94 47.59
N THR A 20 -55.33 1.76 47.54
CA THR A 20 -54.72 0.55 46.96
C THR A 20 -54.68 0.60 45.44
N GLU A 21 -55.72 1.09 44.78
CA GLU A 21 -55.76 1.29 43.33
C GLU A 21 -54.74 2.33 42.86
N ILE A 22 -54.58 3.44 43.61
CA ILE A 22 -53.57 4.45 43.31
C ILE A 22 -52.16 3.86 43.43
N LYS A 23 -51.93 2.97 44.40
CA LYS A 23 -50.64 2.27 44.54
C LYS A 23 -50.39 1.31 43.38
N SER A 24 -51.37 0.51 42.98
CA SER A 24 -51.20 -0.43 41.86
C SER A 24 -50.99 0.31 40.54
N LEU A 25 -51.77 1.36 40.26
CA LEU A 25 -51.58 2.20 39.08
C LEU A 25 -50.19 2.86 39.05
N LYS A 26 -49.70 3.33 40.20
CA LYS A 26 -48.34 3.90 40.31
C LYS A 26 -47.28 2.85 39.98
N GLU A 27 -47.43 1.62 40.46
CA GLU A 27 -46.52 0.52 40.14
C GLU A 27 -46.58 0.12 38.66
N ASP A 28 -47.77 0.04 38.09
CA ASP A 28 -48.00 -0.34 36.69
C ASP A 28 -47.45 0.69 35.71
N ILE A 29 -47.44 1.98 36.08
CA ILE A 29 -46.84 3.04 35.28
C ILE A 29 -45.33 3.11 35.47
N SER A 30 -44.83 2.90 36.69
CA SER A 30 -43.39 3.07 37.00
C SER A 30 -42.52 1.92 36.50
N LYS A 31 -42.98 0.66 36.58
CA LYS A 31 -42.25 -0.52 36.06
C LYS A 31 -41.88 -0.41 34.57
N PRO A 32 -42.80 -0.14 33.62
CA PRO A 32 -42.46 -0.05 32.20
C PRO A 32 -41.57 1.16 31.87
N ILE A 33 -41.71 2.27 32.62
CA ILE A 33 -40.80 3.42 32.47
C ILE A 33 -39.38 3.01 32.85
N ILE A 34 -39.21 2.33 33.98
CA ILE A 34 -37.91 1.85 34.46
C ILE A 34 -37.32 0.82 33.49
N GLU A 35 -38.12 -0.12 32.99
CA GLU A 35 -37.68 -1.11 32.00
C GLU A 35 -37.22 -0.46 30.69
N ASN A 36 -37.97 0.52 30.18
CA ASN A 36 -37.60 1.27 28.97
C ASN A 36 -36.34 2.11 29.20
N MET A 37 -36.20 2.73 30.38
CA MET A 37 -34.98 3.44 30.76
C MET A 37 -33.78 2.50 30.82
N ASN A 38 -33.92 1.34 31.46
CA ASN A 38 -32.87 0.33 31.54
C ASN A 38 -32.48 -0.17 30.15
N ALA A 39 -33.44 -0.44 29.27
CA ALA A 39 -33.18 -0.83 27.88
C ALA A 39 -32.34 0.23 27.14
N LYS A 40 -32.67 1.52 27.29
CA LYS A 40 -31.87 2.62 26.72
C LYS A 40 -30.48 2.71 27.36
N PHE A 41 -30.35 2.51 28.66
CA PHE A 41 -29.04 2.48 29.32
C PHE A 41 -28.17 1.33 28.80
N PHE A 42 -28.72 0.14 28.63
CA PHE A 42 -27.98 -0.98 28.02
C PHE A 42 -27.55 -0.67 26.59
N GLU A 43 -28.41 -0.04 25.78
CA GLU A 43 -28.05 0.38 24.42
C GLU A 43 -26.91 1.41 24.42
N ILE A 44 -26.94 2.36 25.36
CA ILE A 44 -25.87 3.37 25.53
C ILE A 44 -24.56 2.72 25.97
N ILE A 45 -24.60 1.80 26.94
CA ILE A 45 -23.42 1.08 27.43
C ILE A 45 -22.81 0.27 26.28
N SER A 46 -23.64 -0.47 25.52
CA SER A 46 -23.18 -1.24 24.36
C SER A 46 -22.52 -0.35 23.31
N LYS A 47 -23.09 0.83 23.01
CA LYS A 47 -22.48 1.78 22.08
C LYS A 47 -21.18 2.37 22.61
N ASN A 48 -21.08 2.64 23.91
CA ASN A 48 -19.84 3.15 24.52
C ASN A 48 -18.72 2.11 24.43
N GLU A 49 -19.00 0.84 24.71
CA GLU A 49 -18.02 -0.24 24.54
C GLU A 49 -17.55 -0.38 23.08
N GLU A 50 -18.47 -0.24 22.11
CA GLU A 50 -18.11 -0.23 20.69
C GLU A 50 -17.24 0.97 20.32
N LEU A 51 -17.55 2.16 20.84
CA LEU A 51 -16.75 3.36 20.63
C LEU A 51 -15.35 3.23 21.22
N GLU A 52 -15.21 2.68 22.42
CA GLU A 52 -13.91 2.41 23.04
C GLU A 52 -13.06 1.45 22.19
N LYS A 53 -13.68 0.39 21.65
CA LYS A 53 -13.02 -0.54 20.71
C LYS A 53 -12.55 0.18 19.45
N ILE A 54 -13.37 1.06 18.88
CA ILE A 54 -13.02 1.84 17.68
C ILE A 54 -11.86 2.80 17.99
N ILE A 55 -11.92 3.52 19.10
CA ILE A 55 -10.87 4.46 19.53
C ILE A 55 -9.54 3.71 19.72
N ASN A 56 -9.56 2.58 20.41
CA ASN A 56 -8.35 1.76 20.61
C ASN A 56 -7.78 1.26 19.28
N ASN A 57 -8.64 0.78 18.36
CA ASN A 57 -8.21 0.36 17.03
C ASN A 57 -7.62 1.52 16.20
N GLN A 58 -8.21 2.71 16.29
CA GLN A 58 -7.70 3.92 15.64
C GLN A 58 -6.34 4.32 16.20
N GLN A 59 -6.19 4.33 17.53
CA GLN A 59 -4.93 4.65 18.20
C GLN A 59 -3.80 3.69 17.79
N ASN A 60 -4.07 2.38 17.79
CA ASN A 60 -3.13 1.37 17.27
C ASN A 60 -2.74 1.60 15.80
N THR A 61 -3.64 2.16 15.00
CA THR A 61 -3.38 2.46 13.58
C THR A 61 -2.51 3.71 13.45
N ILE A 62 -2.80 4.75 14.23
CA ILE A 62 -2.01 5.99 14.31
C ILE A 62 -0.58 5.65 14.75
N GLU A 63 -0.38 4.85 15.79
CA GLU A 63 0.93 4.43 16.26
C GLU A 63 1.75 3.71 15.18
N LYS A 64 1.10 2.84 14.39
CA LYS A 64 1.75 2.15 13.25
C LYS A 64 2.18 3.13 12.16
N LEU A 65 1.34 4.13 11.86
CA LEU A 65 1.65 5.16 10.86
C LEU A 65 2.76 6.09 11.34
N GLU A 66 2.70 6.58 12.57
CA GLU A 66 3.77 7.40 13.17
C GLU A 66 5.10 6.67 13.15
N ARG A 67 5.10 5.38 13.49
CA ARG A 67 6.28 4.54 13.40
C ARG A 67 6.83 4.53 11.98
N GLN A 68 5.99 4.33 10.96
CA GLN A 68 6.43 4.31 9.56
C GLN A 68 7.07 5.62 9.12
N VAL A 69 6.53 6.76 9.53
CA VAL A 69 7.09 8.08 9.23
C VAL A 69 8.44 8.29 9.93
N ARG A 70 8.57 7.88 11.20
CA ARG A 70 9.80 8.06 12.00
C ARG A 70 10.86 6.99 11.78
N ILE A 71 10.55 5.92 11.05
CA ILE A 71 11.47 4.79 10.82
C ILE A 71 12.79 5.28 10.23
N LYS A 72 12.80 6.27 9.35
CA LYS A 72 14.02 6.79 8.70
C LYS A 72 14.63 8.00 9.41
N ASN A 73 14.06 8.42 10.54
CA ASN A 73 14.49 9.62 11.23
C ASN A 73 15.54 9.31 12.30
N ILE A 74 16.45 10.26 12.50
CA ILE A 74 17.44 10.30 13.58
C ILE A 74 17.42 11.70 14.20
N MET A 75 17.74 11.77 15.49
CA MET A 75 17.97 12.99 16.24
C MET A 75 19.46 13.17 16.52
N LEU A 76 20.03 14.27 16.05
CA LEU A 76 21.41 14.71 16.32
C LEU A 76 21.39 15.86 17.32
N PHE A 77 22.28 15.82 18.30
CA PHE A 77 22.40 16.82 19.34
C PHE A 77 23.86 17.26 19.50
N GLY A 78 24.07 18.44 20.10
CA GLY A 78 25.40 18.99 20.36
C GLY A 78 25.97 19.84 19.21
N LEU A 79 25.19 20.15 18.18
CA LEU A 79 25.62 21.02 17.08
C LEU A 79 25.27 22.48 17.37
N GLU A 80 26.28 23.34 17.45
CA GLU A 80 26.15 24.79 17.62
C GLU A 80 25.43 25.47 16.44
N GLU A 81 24.66 26.53 16.70
CA GLU A 81 23.83 27.24 15.72
C GLU A 81 24.60 28.34 14.97
N ASN A 82 25.55 27.92 14.14
CA ASN A 82 26.37 28.82 13.33
C ASN A 82 25.89 28.91 11.86
N GLU A 83 24.83 28.20 11.50
CA GLU A 83 24.32 28.15 10.12
C GLU A 83 23.38 29.31 9.81
N LYS A 84 23.54 29.91 8.63
CA LYS A 84 22.64 30.96 8.10
C LYS A 84 21.65 30.39 7.09
N SER A 85 22.02 29.31 6.39
CA SER A 85 21.21 28.67 5.34
C SER A 85 20.96 27.18 5.61
N TYR A 86 19.89 26.66 5.01
CA TYR A 86 19.57 25.22 5.03
C TYR A 86 20.70 24.38 4.41
N GLU A 87 21.30 24.86 3.32
CA GLU A 87 22.40 24.15 2.64
C GLU A 87 23.67 24.05 3.49
N GLU A 88 23.93 25.06 4.32
CA GLU A 88 25.08 25.04 5.24
C GLU A 88 24.88 23.99 6.34
N LEU A 89 23.65 23.88 6.86
CA LEU A 89 23.29 22.85 7.83
C LEU A 89 23.49 21.45 7.25
N GLU A 90 23.02 21.24 6.01
CA GLU A 90 23.19 19.96 5.32
C GLU A 90 24.67 19.61 5.12
N LYS A 91 25.48 20.56 4.65
CA LYS A 91 26.93 20.39 4.48
C LYS A 91 27.63 20.04 5.80
N ARG A 92 27.27 20.70 6.91
CA ARG A 92 27.84 20.39 8.24
C ARG A 92 27.47 18.99 8.69
N ILE A 93 26.23 18.56 8.47
CA ILE A 93 25.79 17.20 8.82
C ILE A 93 26.57 16.15 8.02
N ILE A 94 26.75 16.37 6.72
CA ILE A 94 27.53 15.48 5.85
C ILE A 94 28.98 15.40 6.32
N LEU A 95 29.58 16.54 6.64
CA LEU A 95 30.95 16.61 7.16
C LEU A 95 31.08 15.80 8.46
N ILE A 96 30.13 15.94 9.39
CA ILE A 96 30.13 15.17 10.64
C ILE A 96 30.04 13.66 10.37
N PHE A 97 29.18 13.23 9.45
CA PHE A 97 29.04 11.80 9.14
C PHE A 97 30.25 11.22 8.41
N ASN A 98 30.88 12.01 7.53
CA ASN A 98 32.06 11.57 6.80
C ASN A 98 33.29 11.51 7.73
N GLU A 99 33.53 12.53 8.55
CA GLU A 99 34.72 12.61 9.41
C GLU A 99 34.62 11.70 10.63
N TYR A 100 33.51 11.76 11.38
CA TYR A 100 33.42 11.07 12.68
C TYR A 100 32.85 9.65 12.59
N LEU A 101 32.00 9.36 11.59
CA LEU A 101 31.39 8.04 11.41
C LEU A 101 32.01 7.24 10.26
N ALA A 102 32.90 7.83 9.47
CA ALA A 102 33.52 7.23 8.28
C ALA A 102 32.48 6.65 7.31
N ILE A 103 31.32 7.31 7.16
CA ILE A 103 30.24 6.93 6.25
C ILE A 103 30.37 7.80 5.01
N GLU A 104 30.31 7.23 3.81
CA GLU A 104 30.23 8.01 2.57
C GLU A 104 28.82 8.57 2.41
N CYS A 105 28.50 9.65 3.13
CA CYS A 105 27.21 10.33 3.03
C CYS A 105 27.25 11.38 1.92
N THR A 106 26.25 11.34 1.04
CA THR A 106 26.02 12.37 0.02
C THR A 106 24.77 13.19 0.34
N THR A 107 24.58 14.32 -0.33
CA THR A 107 23.36 15.16 -0.21
C THR A 107 22.09 14.36 -0.52
N TYR A 108 22.15 13.45 -1.50
CA TYR A 108 21.01 12.60 -1.89
C TYR A 108 20.52 11.62 -0.80
N ASP A 109 21.37 11.32 0.18
CA ASP A 109 21.01 10.40 1.26
C ASP A 109 20.15 11.08 2.34
N ILE A 110 20.18 12.42 2.39
CA ILE A 110 19.40 13.24 3.31
C ILE A 110 18.16 13.73 2.58
N GLU A 111 16.98 13.39 3.11
CA GLU A 111 15.70 13.88 2.60
C GLU A 111 15.35 15.24 3.21
N ALA A 112 15.60 15.41 4.52
CA ALA A 112 15.38 16.68 5.22
C ALA A 112 16.22 16.77 6.50
N ALA A 113 16.73 17.97 6.81
CA ALA A 113 17.38 18.28 8.08
C ALA A 113 16.78 19.54 8.73
N ILE A 114 16.18 19.41 9.91
CA ILE A 114 15.42 20.51 10.55
C ILE A 114 15.81 20.66 12.01
N ARG A 115 16.17 21.88 12.43
CA ARG A 115 16.33 22.23 13.85
C ARG A 115 14.98 22.30 14.55
N LEU A 116 14.85 21.68 15.71
CA LEU A 116 13.62 21.61 16.48
C LEU A 116 13.65 22.57 17.69
N GLY A 117 12.56 23.31 17.89
CA GLY A 117 12.38 24.19 19.06
C GLY A 117 12.80 25.65 18.84
N LYS A 118 12.76 26.42 19.93
CA LYS A 118 13.16 27.84 19.98
C LYS A 118 14.67 27.95 20.22
N LYS A 119 15.29 28.99 19.67
CA LYS A 119 16.73 29.25 19.84
C LYS A 119 17.03 29.55 21.31
N GLY A 120 17.98 28.83 21.88
CA GLY A 120 18.45 29.00 23.25
C GLY A 120 19.97 29.01 23.33
N GLU A 121 20.52 28.92 24.54
CA GLU A 121 21.98 28.87 24.77
C GLU A 121 22.61 27.59 24.21
N ASN A 122 21.91 26.46 24.37
CA ASN A 122 22.33 25.19 23.79
C ASN A 122 21.79 25.04 22.37
N GLY A 123 22.64 24.54 21.47
CA GLY A 123 22.25 24.29 20.08
C GLY A 123 21.04 23.36 19.98
N ARG A 124 20.01 23.78 19.23
CA ARG A 124 18.78 23.01 19.10
C ARG A 124 19.01 21.62 18.49
N PRO A 125 18.28 20.59 18.94
CA PRO A 125 18.31 19.26 18.33
C PRO A 125 17.95 19.31 16.85
N ILE A 126 18.63 18.49 16.05
CA ILE A 126 18.40 18.39 14.61
C ILE A 126 17.71 17.07 14.33
N LYS A 127 16.53 17.16 13.71
CA LYS A 127 15.84 16.00 13.13
C LYS A 127 16.35 15.80 11.70
N ILE A 128 16.93 14.64 11.45
CA ILE A 128 17.45 14.24 10.14
C ILE A 128 16.58 13.09 9.62
N THR A 129 16.01 13.28 8.44
CA THR A 129 15.27 12.25 7.71
C THR A 129 16.13 11.76 6.56
N PHE A 130 16.37 10.45 6.48
CA PHE A 130 17.13 9.85 5.38
C PHE A 130 16.21 9.32 4.28
N THR A 131 16.70 9.37 3.04
CA THR A 131 16.03 8.77 1.89
C THR A 131 15.87 7.25 2.08
N LYS A 132 16.91 6.58 2.60
CA LYS A 132 17.00 5.12 2.79
C LYS A 132 17.12 4.75 4.27
N LEU A 133 16.37 3.73 4.70
CA LEU A 133 16.47 3.14 6.04
C LEU A 133 17.88 2.59 6.33
N ASN A 134 18.54 2.04 5.31
CA ASN A 134 19.88 1.47 5.43
C ASN A 134 20.89 2.48 5.97
N THR A 135 20.83 3.72 5.50
CA THR A 135 21.72 4.81 5.93
C THR A 135 21.57 5.06 7.44
N LYS A 136 20.33 5.15 7.93
CA LYS A 136 20.05 5.23 9.38
C LYS A 136 20.66 4.05 10.15
N VAL A 137 20.53 2.82 9.65
CA VAL A 137 21.06 1.63 10.34
C VAL A 137 22.59 1.68 10.43
N ILE A 138 23.27 2.12 9.37
CA ILE A 138 24.73 2.26 9.35
C ILE A 138 25.16 3.32 10.37
N VAL A 139 24.50 4.49 10.38
CA VAL A 139 24.73 5.56 11.36
C VAL A 139 24.56 5.05 12.79
N LEU A 140 23.46 4.37 13.09
CA LEU A 140 23.19 3.86 14.44
C LEU A 140 24.16 2.77 14.90
N LYS A 141 24.71 1.95 13.98
CA LYS A 141 25.73 0.96 14.31
C LYS A 141 27.05 1.61 14.71
N ARG A 142 27.41 2.71 14.04
CA ARG A 142 28.68 3.42 14.24
C ARG A 142 28.63 4.55 15.26
N LYS A 143 27.44 4.86 15.81
CA LYS A 143 27.25 5.95 16.78
C LYS A 143 28.20 5.94 17.97
N LYS A 144 28.71 4.78 18.39
CA LYS A 144 29.70 4.66 19.50
C LYS A 144 31.02 5.38 19.22
N LEU A 145 31.34 5.62 17.95
CA LEU A 145 32.53 6.40 17.57
C LEU A 145 32.40 7.88 17.98
N LEU A 146 31.17 8.37 18.17
CA LEU A 146 30.90 9.74 18.58
C LEU A 146 31.00 9.96 20.09
N ASP A 147 31.16 8.90 20.90
CA ASP A 147 31.19 9.02 22.37
C ASP A 147 32.37 9.89 22.87
N LYS A 148 33.40 10.09 22.03
CA LYS A 148 34.55 10.98 22.30
C LYS A 148 34.31 12.45 21.92
N THR A 149 33.19 12.74 21.26
CA THR A 149 32.84 14.06 20.75
C THR A 149 31.66 14.64 21.54
N ASN A 150 31.39 15.94 21.35
CA ASN A 150 30.21 16.59 21.93
C ASN A 150 28.90 16.20 21.22
N TYR A 151 28.98 15.43 20.13
CA TYR A 151 27.82 15.02 19.36
C TYR A 151 27.25 13.71 19.89
N TYR A 152 25.92 13.67 20.05
CA TYR A 152 25.24 12.43 20.38
C TYR A 152 24.03 12.20 19.48
N ILE A 153 23.84 10.93 19.13
CA ILE A 153 22.82 10.48 18.18
C ILE A 153 21.81 9.59 18.90
N LYS A 154 20.52 9.93 18.77
CA LYS A 154 19.39 9.12 19.24
C LYS A 154 18.41 8.85 18.12
N GLU A 155 17.57 7.83 18.31
CA GLU A 155 16.45 7.59 17.41
C GLU A 155 15.30 8.56 17.71
N ASP A 156 14.55 8.92 16.66
CA ASP A 156 13.30 9.67 16.77
C ASP A 156 12.15 8.70 17.10
N PHE A 157 11.64 8.75 18.33
CA PHE A 157 10.51 7.94 18.79
C PHE A 157 9.27 8.80 19.03
N SER A 158 8.09 8.18 18.93
CA SER A 158 6.82 8.82 19.31
C SER A 158 6.80 9.16 20.81
N PRO A 159 6.10 10.23 21.25
CA PRO A 159 6.03 10.61 22.67
C PRO A 159 5.65 9.46 23.60
N GLN A 160 4.65 8.65 23.22
CA GLN A 160 4.21 7.48 23.99
C GLN A 160 5.34 6.45 24.18
N VAL A 161 6.15 6.23 23.14
CA VAL A 161 7.30 5.31 23.20
C VAL A 161 8.42 5.90 24.05
N ILE A 162 8.60 7.23 24.05
CA ILE A 162 9.60 7.90 24.90
C ILE A 162 9.24 7.74 26.38
N GLU A 163 7.97 7.94 26.75
CA GLU A 163 7.48 7.75 28.12
C GLU A 163 7.66 6.31 28.59
N LYS A 164 7.16 5.34 27.81
CA LYS A 164 7.33 3.92 28.09
C LYS A 164 8.81 3.51 28.20
N ARG A 165 9.69 4.10 27.38
CA ARG A 165 11.14 3.84 27.48
C ARG A 165 11.75 4.42 28.75
N LYS A 166 11.27 5.55 29.27
CA LYS A 166 11.76 6.10 30.56
C LYS A 166 11.41 5.16 31.72
N GLU A 167 10.23 4.56 31.68
CA GLU A 167 9.79 3.56 32.66
C GLU A 167 10.66 2.31 32.56
N LEU A 168 10.75 1.71 31.36
CA LEU A 168 11.51 0.48 31.13
C LEU A 168 13.03 0.68 31.34
N GLN A 169 13.55 1.90 31.22
CA GLN A 169 14.96 2.18 31.49
C GLN A 169 15.31 1.92 32.95
N LYS A 170 14.41 2.26 33.89
CA LYS A 170 14.61 1.98 35.33
C LYS A 170 14.70 0.48 35.59
N GLU A 171 13.84 -0.31 34.95
CA GLU A 171 13.85 -1.77 35.04
C GLU A 171 15.12 -2.37 34.43
N VAL A 172 15.58 -1.85 33.30
CA VAL A 172 16.81 -2.32 32.63
C VAL A 172 18.05 -2.02 33.44
N ASP A 173 18.12 -0.85 34.08
CA ASP A 173 19.25 -0.49 34.92
C ASP A 173 19.31 -1.37 36.18
N LEU A 174 18.15 -1.76 36.71
CA LEU A 174 18.04 -2.73 37.80
C LEU A 174 18.43 -4.15 37.34
N ALA A 175 17.99 -4.60 36.17
CA ALA A 175 18.43 -5.90 35.62
C ALA A 175 19.95 -5.93 35.37
N ARG A 176 20.54 -4.82 34.93
CA ARG A 176 22.00 -4.70 34.75
C ARG A 176 22.76 -4.72 36.06
N SER A 177 22.24 -4.09 37.12
CA SER A 177 22.87 -4.15 38.45
C SER A 177 22.81 -5.56 39.04
N GLN A 178 21.79 -6.34 38.66
CA GLN A 178 21.66 -7.77 38.97
C GLN A 178 22.55 -8.69 38.10
N GLY A 179 23.31 -8.13 37.14
CA GLY A 179 24.22 -8.89 36.28
C GLY A 179 23.57 -9.47 35.02
N GLU A 180 22.31 -9.14 34.72
CA GLU A 180 21.64 -9.55 33.50
C GLU A 180 21.94 -8.61 32.31
N ASN A 181 22.18 -9.19 31.14
CA ASN A 181 22.44 -8.41 29.92
C ASN A 181 21.12 -7.92 29.26
N ALA A 182 20.47 -6.96 29.90
CA ALA A 182 19.23 -6.34 29.39
C ALA A 182 19.50 -5.16 28.43
N VAL A 183 18.80 -5.15 27.29
CA VAL A 183 18.85 -4.08 26.29
C VAL A 183 17.45 -3.66 25.84
N LEU A 184 17.21 -2.35 25.78
CA LEU A 184 15.96 -1.80 25.23
C LEU A 184 15.95 -1.78 23.72
N ARG A 185 14.95 -2.44 23.11
CA ARG A 185 14.63 -2.34 21.69
C ARG A 185 13.22 -1.79 21.51
N TYR A 186 13.12 -0.59 20.93
CA TYR A 186 11.85 0.12 20.76
C TYR A 186 11.09 0.26 22.09
N ASP A 187 9.98 -0.45 22.27
CA ASP A 187 9.13 -0.41 23.47
C ASP A 187 9.26 -1.67 24.36
N LYS A 188 10.34 -2.45 24.20
CA LYS A 188 10.53 -3.74 24.88
C LYS A 188 11.93 -3.92 25.44
N ILE A 189 12.02 -4.63 26.55
CA ILE A 189 13.27 -5.13 27.12
C ILE A 189 13.61 -6.45 26.46
N VAL A 190 14.87 -6.60 26.04
CA VAL A 190 15.41 -7.83 25.44
C VAL A 190 16.61 -8.26 26.26
N TYR A 191 16.50 -9.42 26.90
CA TYR A 191 17.61 -10.08 27.59
C TYR A 191 18.47 -10.80 26.55
N LEU A 192 19.72 -10.38 26.44
CA LEU A 192 20.69 -11.04 25.58
C LEU A 192 21.28 -12.21 26.36
N GLU A 193 20.91 -13.43 25.98
CA GLU A 193 21.61 -14.61 26.44
C GLU A 193 23.10 -14.47 26.09
N GLN A 194 23.97 -14.76 27.06
CA GLN A 194 25.39 -14.89 26.78
C GLN A 194 25.54 -15.94 25.67
N ARG A 195 26.21 -15.57 24.58
CA ARG A 195 26.44 -16.49 23.47
C ARG A 195 27.19 -17.69 24.04
N LYS A 196 26.54 -18.85 24.11
CA LYS A 196 27.25 -20.11 24.33
C LYS A 196 28.37 -20.16 23.28
N PRO A 197 29.63 -20.46 23.67
CA PRO A 197 30.70 -20.64 22.70
C PRO A 197 30.22 -21.61 21.63
N TYR A 198 30.53 -21.30 20.38
CA TYR A 198 30.05 -22.00 19.19
C TYR A 198 30.36 -23.50 19.30
N GLN A 199 29.44 -24.28 19.87
CA GLN A 199 29.48 -25.73 19.74
C GLN A 199 29.07 -25.99 18.30
N ASN A 200 30.02 -26.51 17.52
CA ASN A 200 29.77 -27.08 16.20
C ASN A 200 28.55 -28.00 16.30
N LYS A 201 27.37 -27.51 15.91
CA LYS A 201 26.26 -28.37 15.56
C LYS A 201 26.72 -29.09 14.30
N GLN A 202 27.35 -30.25 14.47
CA GLN A 202 27.38 -31.27 13.43
C GLN A 202 25.94 -31.39 12.94
N TYR A 203 25.72 -30.96 11.70
CA TYR A 203 24.50 -31.29 11.01
C TYR A 203 24.46 -32.81 10.97
N ASN A 204 23.65 -33.42 11.83
CA ASN A 204 23.21 -34.80 11.68
C ASN A 204 22.29 -34.86 10.45
N SER A 205 22.86 -34.65 9.27
CA SER A 205 22.26 -35.04 8.00
C SER A 205 22.46 -36.54 7.83
N LYS A 206 21.83 -37.33 8.69
CA LYS A 206 21.54 -38.74 8.39
C LYS A 206 20.37 -38.78 7.40
N ARG A 207 20.63 -38.39 6.16
CA ARG A 207 19.90 -38.90 5.01
C ARG A 207 20.91 -39.69 4.19
N LYS A 208 20.97 -41.00 4.44
CA LYS A 208 21.69 -41.91 3.53
C LYS A 208 20.97 -41.84 2.17
N PRO A 209 21.68 -41.75 1.04
CA PRO A 209 21.05 -41.82 -0.27
C PRO A 209 20.41 -43.20 -0.44
N SER A 210 19.12 -43.25 -0.77
CA SER A 210 18.44 -44.48 -1.14
C SER A 210 18.99 -44.98 -2.47
N LYS A 211 19.40 -46.26 -2.54
CA LYS A 211 19.75 -46.93 -3.80
C LYS A 211 18.51 -46.95 -4.70
N SER A 212 18.62 -46.39 -5.89
CA SER A 212 17.57 -46.43 -6.92
C SER A 212 17.29 -47.88 -7.32
N PRO A 213 16.02 -48.31 -7.47
CA PRO A 213 15.72 -49.60 -8.06
C PRO A 213 15.94 -49.56 -9.57
N GLU A 214 16.51 -50.64 -10.07
CA GLU A 214 16.82 -50.92 -11.46
C GLU A 214 15.53 -51.16 -12.27
N ASN A 215 15.42 -50.54 -13.44
CA ASN A 215 14.28 -50.68 -14.35
C ASN A 215 14.22 -52.08 -14.96
N GLN A 216 13.09 -52.77 -14.81
CA GLN A 216 12.62 -53.78 -15.75
C GLN A 216 11.13 -53.53 -16.07
N ILE A 217 10.85 -53.42 -17.36
CA ILE A 217 9.57 -53.14 -18.08
C ILE A 217 8.73 -54.46 -18.05
N PRO A 218 7.37 -54.59 -18.26
CA PRO A 218 6.54 -53.86 -19.24
C PRO A 218 4.99 -53.71 -19.07
N PHE A 219 4.42 -52.85 -19.93
CA PHE A 219 3.10 -52.88 -20.61
C PHE A 219 1.71 -52.84 -19.88
N THR A 220 0.89 -51.86 -20.32
CA THR A 220 -0.58 -51.89 -20.66
C THR A 220 -1.68 -51.68 -19.58
N PRO A 221 -2.98 -51.45 -19.96
CA PRO A 221 -3.58 -50.12 -20.08
C PRO A 221 -4.96 -50.03 -19.33
N TYR A 222 -5.63 -48.87 -19.38
CA TYR A 222 -7.04 -48.60 -19.00
C TYR A 222 -7.63 -49.22 -17.71
N LEU A 223 -8.12 -48.39 -16.78
CA LEU A 223 -9.57 -48.18 -16.52
C LEU A 223 -9.82 -47.35 -15.25
N GLU A 224 -10.91 -46.60 -15.35
CA GLU A 224 -11.52 -45.71 -14.36
C GLU A 224 -12.09 -46.47 -13.15
N ASN A 225 -12.04 -45.89 -11.95
CA ASN A 225 -13.23 -45.26 -11.32
C ASN A 225 -13.01 -44.80 -9.86
N ARG A 226 -13.34 -43.51 -9.66
CA ARG A 226 -14.14 -42.86 -8.59
C ARG A 226 -13.69 -42.91 -7.11
N GLY A 227 -13.60 -41.70 -6.51
CA GLY A 227 -13.83 -41.49 -5.08
C GLY A 227 -13.38 -40.15 -4.46
N THR A 228 -14.15 -39.06 -4.67
CA THR A 228 -14.54 -38.00 -3.69
C THR A 228 -13.51 -37.41 -2.68
N ILE A 229 -13.02 -36.16 -2.85
CA ILE A 229 -13.37 -34.86 -2.16
C ILE A 229 -12.03 -34.19 -1.72
N PRO A 230 -11.83 -32.85 -1.47
CA PRO A 230 -12.61 -31.63 -1.72
C PRO A 230 -11.88 -30.55 -2.55
N GLN A 231 -12.66 -29.56 -3.00
CA GLN A 231 -12.19 -28.27 -3.50
C GLN A 231 -11.42 -27.47 -2.44
N ARG A 232 -10.20 -27.04 -2.79
CA ARG A 232 -9.57 -25.85 -2.19
C ARG A 232 -9.27 -24.83 -3.28
N THR A 233 -9.84 -23.65 -3.06
CA THR A 233 -9.78 -22.48 -3.92
C THR A 233 -8.35 -21.92 -3.98
N VAL A 234 -7.70 -22.04 -5.14
CA VAL A 234 -6.42 -21.37 -5.40
C VAL A 234 -6.68 -19.91 -5.74
N LYS A 235 -6.17 -19.04 -4.88
CA LYS A 235 -6.12 -17.59 -5.03
C LYS A 235 -5.06 -17.20 -6.06
N LYS A 236 -5.44 -16.27 -6.95
CA LYS A 236 -4.59 -15.27 -7.64
C LYS A 236 -3.52 -15.83 -8.59
N THR A 237 -3.84 -15.83 -9.89
CA THR A 237 -2.85 -15.90 -10.97
C THR A 237 -2.04 -14.61 -11.05
N LYS A 238 -0.92 -14.58 -10.31
CA LYS A 238 0.29 -13.89 -10.75
C LYS A 238 1.03 -14.95 -11.58
N VAL A 239 1.09 -14.77 -12.90
CA VAL A 239 1.79 -15.73 -13.77
C VAL A 239 3.27 -15.58 -13.47
N ASP A 240 3.80 -16.47 -12.63
CA ASP A 240 5.23 -16.60 -12.38
C ASP A 240 5.83 -17.40 -13.55
N MET A 241 6.66 -16.76 -14.37
CA MET A 241 7.41 -17.42 -15.46
C MET A 241 8.54 -18.35 -14.94
N ARG A 242 8.47 -18.81 -13.69
CA ARG A 242 9.61 -19.40 -12.94
C ARG A 242 9.83 -20.90 -13.15
N ASN A 243 8.95 -21.59 -13.89
CA ASN A 243 8.94 -23.05 -14.02
C ASN A 243 8.86 -23.57 -15.48
N TYR A 244 9.09 -22.73 -16.49
CA TYR A 244 8.85 -23.13 -17.90
C TYR A 244 9.99 -23.90 -18.59
N PHE A 245 11.14 -24.10 -17.94
CA PHE A 245 12.33 -24.64 -18.61
C PHE A 245 12.84 -25.97 -18.03
N THR A 246 11.96 -26.81 -17.46
CA THR A 246 12.37 -28.04 -16.77
C THR A 246 11.86 -29.34 -17.39
N SER A 247 10.99 -29.33 -18.41
CA SER A 247 10.49 -30.56 -19.06
C SER A 247 10.18 -30.35 -20.56
N LYS A 248 10.18 -31.43 -21.37
CA LYS A 248 9.77 -31.38 -22.79
C LYS A 248 8.33 -30.88 -23.00
N GLU A 249 7.44 -31.05 -22.02
CA GLU A 249 6.05 -30.55 -22.08
C GLU A 249 5.93 -29.03 -21.86
N THR A 250 6.91 -28.41 -21.18
CA THR A 250 6.88 -26.97 -20.90
C THR A 250 7.30 -26.13 -22.11
N ASP A 251 8.08 -26.69 -23.03
CA ASP A 251 8.47 -26.05 -24.30
C ASP A 251 7.28 -25.78 -25.21
N LEU A 252 6.28 -26.69 -25.25
CA LEU A 252 5.04 -26.50 -26.01
C LEU A 252 4.18 -25.37 -25.42
N LYS A 253 4.10 -25.27 -24.09
CA LYS A 253 3.37 -24.17 -23.43
C LYS A 253 4.04 -22.82 -23.64
N LEU A 254 5.37 -22.78 -23.66
CA LEU A 254 6.15 -21.59 -24.00
C LEU A 254 5.90 -21.17 -25.46
N LYS A 255 5.89 -22.14 -26.40
CA LYS A 255 5.59 -21.91 -27.82
C LYS A 255 4.22 -21.24 -28.02
N PHE A 256 3.18 -21.76 -27.38
CA PHE A 256 1.84 -21.15 -27.43
C PHE A 256 1.76 -19.77 -26.77
N ALA A 257 2.52 -19.54 -25.70
CA ALA A 257 2.54 -18.25 -25.02
C ALA A 257 3.25 -17.15 -25.85
N ILE A 258 4.33 -17.51 -26.54
CA ILE A 258 5.09 -16.59 -27.40
C ILE A 258 4.31 -16.27 -28.68
N ALA A 259 3.62 -17.25 -29.28
CA ALA A 259 2.77 -17.01 -30.46
C ALA A 259 1.68 -15.95 -30.20
N LYS A 260 1.24 -15.78 -28.95
CA LYS A 260 0.25 -14.78 -28.54
C LYS A 260 0.86 -13.39 -28.28
N LEU A 261 2.18 -13.27 -28.20
CA LEU A 261 2.89 -12.02 -27.94
C LEU A 261 3.43 -11.44 -29.26
N ASN A 262 2.99 -10.23 -29.62
CA ASN A 262 3.50 -9.48 -30.78
C ASN A 262 4.93 -8.92 -30.60
N TRP A 263 5.75 -9.53 -29.75
CA TRP A 263 7.08 -9.01 -29.38
C TRP A 263 8.16 -9.78 -30.14
N ASN A 264 9.10 -9.07 -30.75
CA ASN A 264 10.16 -9.69 -31.55
C ASN A 264 11.37 -10.14 -30.71
N ILE A 265 11.62 -9.48 -29.57
CA ILE A 265 12.71 -9.78 -28.63
C ILE A 265 12.15 -9.73 -27.21
N ILE A 266 12.43 -10.75 -26.40
CA ILE A 266 12.00 -10.87 -25.01
C ILE A 266 13.22 -11.10 -24.13
N GLY A 267 13.41 -10.28 -23.11
CA GLY A 267 14.42 -10.48 -22.07
C GLY A 267 13.92 -11.43 -20.99
N LEU A 268 14.76 -12.38 -20.59
CA LEU A 268 14.47 -13.38 -19.58
C LEU A 268 15.42 -13.23 -18.39
N SER A 269 14.85 -13.20 -17.19
CA SER A 269 15.57 -13.19 -15.92
C SER A 269 15.21 -14.41 -15.08
N GLU A 270 16.14 -14.83 -14.22
CA GLU A 270 15.99 -16.01 -13.33
C GLU A 270 15.90 -17.36 -14.09
N ILE A 271 16.65 -17.51 -15.18
CA ILE A 271 16.78 -18.79 -15.87
C ILE A 271 17.48 -19.78 -14.91
N LYS A 272 16.92 -20.98 -14.76
CA LYS A 272 17.41 -22.01 -13.82
C LYS A 272 18.32 -23.06 -14.48
N ILE A 273 18.69 -22.82 -15.73
CA ILE A 273 19.56 -23.64 -16.54
C ILE A 273 20.99 -23.10 -16.39
N ALA A 274 21.95 -23.97 -16.11
CA ALA A 274 23.36 -23.59 -16.12
C ALA A 274 23.94 -23.93 -17.50
N GLY A 275 24.76 -23.04 -18.03
CA GLY A 275 25.31 -23.14 -19.39
C GLY A 275 25.36 -21.79 -20.09
N ASN A 276 26.00 -21.79 -21.24
CA ASN A 276 26.04 -20.66 -22.17
C ASN A 276 25.76 -21.19 -23.57
N GLU A 277 24.49 -21.31 -23.93
CA GLU A 277 24.08 -21.93 -25.19
C GLU A 277 23.08 -21.06 -25.93
N ILE A 278 23.14 -21.19 -27.25
CA ILE A 278 22.19 -20.62 -28.19
C ILE A 278 21.40 -21.81 -28.76
N ILE A 279 20.17 -21.97 -28.29
CA ILE A 279 19.28 -23.05 -28.71
C ILE A 279 18.33 -22.50 -29.77
N GLU A 280 18.36 -23.10 -30.96
CA GLU A 280 17.44 -22.75 -32.05
C GLU A 280 16.21 -23.65 -32.03
N TYR A 281 15.04 -23.05 -31.86
CA TYR A 281 13.75 -23.71 -32.05
C TYR A 281 13.15 -23.34 -33.41
N GLN A 282 12.00 -23.95 -33.75
CA GLN A 282 11.33 -23.71 -35.03
C GLN A 282 10.99 -22.22 -35.27
N ASP A 283 10.52 -21.51 -34.23
CA ASP A 283 9.97 -20.16 -34.35
C ASP A 283 10.82 -19.07 -33.64
N PHE A 284 11.69 -19.47 -32.72
CA PHE A 284 12.49 -18.55 -31.91
C PHE A 284 13.88 -19.12 -31.59
N ILE A 285 14.79 -18.22 -31.24
CA ILE A 285 16.15 -18.48 -30.81
C ILE A 285 16.21 -18.13 -29.33
N PHE A 286 16.63 -19.10 -28.51
CA PHE A 286 16.78 -18.94 -27.08
C PHE A 286 18.27 -18.89 -26.72
N MET A 287 18.72 -17.75 -26.22
CA MET A 287 20.11 -17.50 -25.86
C MET A 287 20.17 -17.30 -24.35
N TYR A 288 20.92 -18.11 -23.62
CA TYR A 288 20.95 -18.01 -22.16
C TYR A 288 22.37 -18.17 -21.60
N TYR A 289 22.57 -17.56 -20.44
CA TYR A 289 23.79 -17.67 -19.65
C TYR A 289 23.45 -17.87 -18.17
N GLY A 290 24.11 -18.83 -17.53
CA GLY A 290 24.09 -18.99 -16.07
C GLY A 290 25.22 -19.88 -15.56
N GLN A 291 25.96 -19.43 -14.54
CA GLN A 291 27.07 -20.18 -13.93
C GLN A 291 26.62 -21.27 -12.96
N THR A 292 25.48 -21.11 -12.28
CA THR A 292 25.01 -22.06 -11.25
C THR A 292 23.69 -22.72 -11.64
N HIS A 293 23.58 -24.05 -11.43
CA HIS A 293 22.30 -24.74 -11.59
C HIS A 293 21.28 -24.14 -10.61
N ASN A 294 20.06 -23.88 -11.09
CA ASN A 294 18.90 -23.40 -10.33
C ASN A 294 18.86 -21.93 -9.85
N ARG A 295 19.85 -21.07 -10.11
CA ARG A 295 19.78 -19.65 -9.69
C ARG A 295 20.46 -18.69 -10.66
N ASN A 296 19.87 -17.50 -10.79
CA ASN A 296 20.45 -16.33 -11.44
C ASN A 296 20.93 -16.56 -12.88
N GLY A 297 20.18 -17.26 -13.74
CA GLY A 297 20.47 -17.21 -15.18
C GLY A 297 19.76 -16.02 -15.84
N VAL A 298 20.30 -15.55 -16.96
CA VAL A 298 19.74 -14.49 -17.78
C VAL A 298 19.84 -14.85 -19.25
N GLY A 299 18.90 -14.36 -20.06
CA GLY A 299 18.87 -14.71 -21.47
C GLY A 299 17.90 -13.88 -22.29
N PHE A 300 17.88 -14.16 -23.58
CA PHE A 300 16.98 -13.55 -24.54
C PHE A 300 16.26 -14.61 -25.35
N LEU A 301 15.01 -14.31 -25.69
CA LEU A 301 14.24 -15.06 -26.65
C LEU A 301 13.93 -14.15 -27.84
N VAL A 302 14.48 -14.50 -28.99
CA VAL A 302 14.44 -13.69 -30.21
C VAL A 302 13.68 -14.46 -31.29
N LYS A 303 12.75 -13.81 -32.00
CA LYS A 303 12.07 -14.45 -33.14
C LYS A 303 13.08 -14.83 -34.22
N LYS A 304 12.88 -15.99 -34.85
CA LYS A 304 13.79 -16.50 -35.89
C LYS A 304 13.94 -15.55 -37.08
N GLU A 305 12.93 -14.75 -37.36
CA GLU A 305 12.95 -13.68 -38.38
C GLU A 305 14.11 -12.69 -38.18
N LEU A 306 14.53 -12.44 -36.93
CA LEU A 306 15.63 -11.53 -36.60
C LEU A 306 17.00 -12.23 -36.51
N LYS A 307 17.10 -13.52 -36.91
CA LYS A 307 18.36 -14.28 -36.83
C LYS A 307 19.51 -13.58 -37.54
N ASN A 308 19.26 -13.10 -38.77
CA ASN A 308 20.27 -12.45 -39.61
C ASN A 308 20.70 -11.08 -39.08
N ASN A 309 19.93 -10.53 -38.13
CA ASN A 309 20.17 -9.23 -37.53
C ASN A 309 20.95 -9.35 -36.21
N ILE A 310 21.10 -10.53 -35.62
CA ILE A 310 21.88 -10.69 -34.37
C ILE A 310 23.38 -10.61 -34.72
N LYS A 311 24.07 -9.60 -34.19
CA LYS A 311 25.51 -9.40 -34.40
C LYS A 311 26.33 -10.11 -33.33
N ASP A 312 25.95 -9.97 -32.06
CA ASP A 312 26.74 -10.51 -30.95
C ASP A 312 25.88 -10.77 -29.71
N PHE A 313 26.25 -11.79 -28.94
CA PHE A 313 25.69 -12.14 -27.64
C PHE A 313 26.83 -12.35 -26.65
N VAL A 314 27.03 -11.37 -25.78
CA VAL A 314 28.13 -11.36 -24.82
C VAL A 314 27.55 -11.49 -23.40
N PRO A 315 27.77 -12.63 -22.73
CA PRO A 315 27.46 -12.73 -21.32
C PRO A 315 28.49 -11.98 -20.48
N ILE A 316 28.03 -11.07 -19.63
CA ILE A 316 28.89 -10.30 -18.71
C ILE A 316 28.85 -10.96 -17.32
N SER A 317 27.67 -11.38 -16.87
CA SER A 317 27.47 -12.11 -15.61
C SER A 317 26.14 -12.85 -15.62
N ASP A 318 25.93 -13.69 -14.59
CA ASP A 318 24.65 -14.29 -14.20
C ASP A 318 23.46 -13.31 -14.12
N ARG A 319 23.70 -11.99 -14.12
CA ARG A 319 22.61 -10.98 -14.09
C ARG A 319 22.56 -10.07 -15.29
N VAL A 320 23.58 -10.09 -16.15
CA VAL A 320 23.72 -9.12 -17.24
C VAL A 320 24.26 -9.81 -18.47
N VAL A 321 23.49 -9.72 -19.56
CA VAL A 321 23.85 -10.21 -20.88
C VAL A 321 23.61 -9.09 -21.89
N LYS A 322 24.56 -8.93 -22.80
CA LYS A 322 24.49 -7.94 -23.88
C LYS A 322 24.13 -8.65 -25.17
N LEU A 323 23.01 -8.25 -25.77
CA LEU A 323 22.60 -8.67 -27.12
C LEU A 323 22.74 -7.48 -28.06
N SER A 324 23.55 -7.62 -29.10
CA SER A 324 23.74 -6.60 -30.15
C SER A 324 23.04 -7.05 -31.42
N ILE A 325 22.13 -6.22 -31.94
CA ILE A 325 21.30 -6.49 -33.11
C ILE A 325 21.43 -5.33 -34.10
N PHE A 326 21.49 -5.64 -35.38
CA PHE A 326 21.43 -4.72 -36.51
C PHE A 326 19.97 -4.48 -36.91
N ILE A 327 19.55 -3.21 -37.01
CA ILE A 327 18.21 -2.85 -37.44
C ILE A 327 18.36 -2.05 -38.73
N GLU A 328 17.61 -2.39 -39.79
CA GLU A 328 17.67 -1.71 -41.08
C GLU A 328 17.44 -0.18 -40.96
N GLU A 329 18.22 0.57 -41.73
CA GLU A 329 18.30 2.04 -41.66
C GLU A 329 16.97 2.78 -41.89
N LYS A 330 15.99 2.17 -42.57
CA LYS A 330 14.68 2.80 -42.80
C LYS A 330 13.95 3.15 -41.49
N LEU A 331 14.10 2.34 -40.45
CA LEU A 331 13.50 2.59 -39.13
C LEU A 331 14.29 3.64 -38.34
N ILE A 332 15.61 3.66 -38.50
CA ILE A 332 16.47 4.70 -37.92
C ILE A 332 16.18 6.05 -38.59
N HIS A 333 15.94 6.07 -39.91
CA HIS A 333 15.57 7.28 -40.63
C HIS A 333 14.20 7.78 -40.19
N TYR A 334 13.18 6.92 -40.06
CA TYR A 334 11.87 7.30 -39.51
C TYR A 334 11.96 7.87 -38.08
N LEU A 335 12.77 7.25 -37.21
CA LEU A 335 12.99 7.76 -35.85
C LEU A 335 13.76 9.09 -35.87
N LYS A 336 14.85 9.18 -36.63
CA LYS A 336 15.62 10.41 -36.81
C LYS A 336 14.75 11.52 -37.38
N GLU A 337 13.91 11.27 -38.38
CA GLU A 337 13.02 12.25 -39.02
C GLU A 337 11.92 12.74 -38.06
N LYS A 338 11.41 11.84 -37.21
CA LYS A 338 10.40 12.19 -36.19
C LYS A 338 10.99 13.01 -35.04
N PHE A 339 12.21 12.68 -34.59
CA PHE A 339 12.92 13.43 -33.55
C PHE A 339 13.53 14.75 -34.07
N SER A 340 14.02 14.79 -35.32
CA SER A 340 14.59 16.01 -35.92
C SER A 340 13.52 17.07 -36.23
N LYS A 341 12.32 16.68 -36.69
CA LYS A 341 11.18 17.61 -36.81
C LYS A 341 10.74 18.23 -35.47
N GLU A 342 10.98 17.54 -34.34
CA GLU A 342 10.73 18.10 -33.01
C GLU A 342 11.84 19.05 -32.53
N ILE A 343 13.08 18.88 -33.02
CA ILE A 343 14.26 19.67 -32.59
C ILE A 343 14.48 20.90 -33.48
N GLU A 344 14.26 20.83 -34.79
CA GLU A 344 14.49 21.95 -35.72
C GLU A 344 13.48 23.11 -35.58
N ASN A 345 12.28 22.83 -35.05
CA ASN A 345 11.29 23.87 -34.74
C ASN A 345 11.60 24.70 -33.48
N ILE A 346 12.83 24.61 -32.99
CA ILE A 346 13.27 25.25 -31.76
C ILE A 346 14.52 26.08 -32.03
N THR A 347 14.38 27.14 -32.82
CA THR A 347 15.33 28.24 -32.80
C THR A 347 15.05 29.11 -31.59
N PHE A 348 15.84 28.94 -30.53
CA PHE A 348 15.74 29.72 -29.31
C PHE A 348 16.51 31.04 -29.46
N THR A 349 15.79 32.14 -29.67
CA THR A 349 16.39 33.49 -29.72
C THR A 349 16.28 34.25 -28.41
N ASN A 350 15.37 33.88 -27.49
CA ASN A 350 15.25 34.55 -26.18
C ASN A 350 14.66 33.65 -25.08
N ILE A 351 15.21 33.72 -23.86
CA ILE A 351 14.84 32.88 -22.71
C ILE A 351 13.35 33.03 -22.36
N ASN A 352 12.80 34.24 -22.47
CA ASN A 352 11.39 34.48 -22.15
C ASN A 352 10.42 33.80 -23.14
N ASP A 353 10.80 33.73 -24.41
CA ASP A 353 10.03 33.04 -25.44
C ASP A 353 10.08 31.52 -25.25
N THR A 354 11.18 31.01 -24.69
CA THR A 354 11.29 29.60 -24.31
C THR A 354 10.32 29.24 -23.19
N TYR A 355 10.17 30.10 -22.18
CA TYR A 355 9.22 29.87 -21.09
C TYR A 355 7.77 29.97 -21.58
N SER A 356 7.45 30.95 -22.43
CA SER A 356 6.10 31.10 -22.97
C SER A 356 5.70 29.92 -23.87
N THR A 357 6.61 29.41 -24.69
CA THR A 357 6.40 28.21 -25.52
C THR A 357 6.35 26.93 -24.69
N LEU A 358 7.13 26.81 -23.61
CA LEU A 358 7.02 25.68 -22.68
C LEU A 358 5.65 25.68 -21.99
N VAL A 359 5.22 26.83 -21.49
CA VAL A 359 3.92 26.99 -20.84
C VAL A 359 2.78 26.67 -21.81
N SER A 360 2.86 27.14 -23.07
CA SER A 360 1.84 26.84 -24.07
C SER A 360 1.81 25.34 -24.44
N LYS A 361 2.96 24.69 -24.60
CA LYS A 361 3.05 23.24 -24.85
C LYS A 361 2.54 22.41 -23.67
N ILE A 362 2.86 22.80 -22.44
CA ILE A 362 2.35 22.15 -21.22
C ILE A 362 0.82 22.27 -21.16
N ASN A 363 0.28 23.46 -21.45
CA ASN A 363 -1.16 23.69 -21.45
C ASN A 363 -1.88 22.90 -22.55
N ASN A 364 -1.33 22.89 -23.77
CA ASN A 364 -1.90 22.11 -24.89
C ASN A 364 -1.86 20.60 -24.62
N SER A 365 -0.78 20.10 -24.00
CA SER A 365 -0.69 18.69 -23.58
C SER A 365 -1.71 18.36 -22.49
N ARG A 366 -1.95 19.31 -21.57
CA ARG A 366 -2.96 19.20 -20.52
C ARG A 366 -4.39 19.22 -21.07
N GLU A 367 -4.66 19.96 -22.16
CA GLU A 367 -5.93 19.93 -22.87
C GLU A 367 -6.13 18.63 -23.67
N GLY A 368 -5.10 18.12 -24.33
CA GLY A 368 -5.14 16.80 -24.98
C GLY A 368 -5.48 15.66 -24.00
N LEU A 369 -5.00 15.75 -22.76
CA LEU A 369 -5.34 14.82 -21.68
C LEU A 369 -6.77 14.97 -21.15
N LYS A 370 -7.37 16.17 -21.24
CA LYS A 370 -8.81 16.37 -20.96
C LYS A 370 -9.67 15.76 -22.08
N ASN A 371 -9.26 15.91 -23.34
CA ASN A 371 -10.02 15.43 -24.49
C ASN A 371 -10.04 13.88 -24.59
N ASN A 372 -8.97 13.19 -24.18
CA ASN A 372 -8.96 11.72 -24.10
C ASN A 372 -9.76 11.14 -22.92
N LYS A 373 -10.31 11.98 -22.03
CA LYS A 373 -11.30 11.58 -21.02
C LYS A 373 -12.75 11.85 -21.44
N LYS A 374 -12.99 12.50 -22.58
CA LYS A 374 -14.33 12.58 -23.19
C LYS A 374 -14.66 11.31 -23.97
N CYS A 375 -14.65 10.16 -23.30
CA CYS A 375 -15.44 9.03 -23.74
C CYS A 375 -16.91 9.31 -23.38
N LYS A 376 -17.72 9.73 -24.35
CA LYS A 376 -19.18 9.88 -24.26
C LYS A 376 -19.66 10.63 -22.99
N GLU A 377 -19.30 11.90 -22.81
CA GLU A 377 -20.10 12.79 -21.95
C GLU A 377 -21.42 13.06 -22.70
N SER A 378 -22.34 12.12 -22.50
CA SER A 378 -23.65 12.11 -23.12
C SER A 378 -24.48 13.29 -22.63
N VAL A 379 -25.29 13.84 -23.53
CA VAL A 379 -26.44 14.77 -23.35
C VAL A 379 -27.24 14.61 -22.03
N ILE A 380 -27.13 13.44 -21.38
CA ILE A 380 -27.71 13.08 -20.08
C ILE A 380 -27.18 13.97 -18.92
N GLU A 381 -25.91 14.40 -18.93
CA GLU A 381 -25.35 15.22 -17.84
C GLU A 381 -25.81 16.68 -17.89
N GLU A 382 -26.00 17.24 -19.09
CA GLU A 382 -26.50 18.61 -19.24
C GLU A 382 -27.94 18.76 -18.75
N ASN A 383 -28.80 17.78 -19.06
CA ASN A 383 -30.19 17.77 -18.60
C ASN A 383 -30.28 17.62 -17.06
N LEU A 384 -29.44 16.77 -16.46
CA LEU A 384 -29.35 16.62 -15.01
C LEU A 384 -28.88 17.94 -14.36
N ALA A 385 -27.87 18.58 -14.93
CA ALA A 385 -27.36 19.86 -14.44
C ALA A 385 -28.40 20.98 -14.50
N ARG A 386 -29.22 21.03 -15.57
CA ARG A 386 -30.35 21.96 -15.68
C ARG A 386 -31.39 21.73 -14.58
N LEU A 387 -31.82 20.49 -14.35
CA LEU A 387 -32.79 20.15 -13.29
C LEU A 387 -32.26 20.47 -11.89
N ILE A 388 -30.96 20.24 -11.64
CA ILE A 388 -30.32 20.59 -10.37
C ILE A 388 -30.32 22.10 -10.15
N LYS A 389 -30.01 22.90 -11.19
CA LYS A 389 -30.05 24.37 -11.13
C LYS A 389 -31.47 24.87 -10.83
N GLU A 390 -32.46 24.38 -11.54
CA GLU A 390 -33.88 24.73 -11.34
C GLU A 390 -34.35 24.39 -9.91
N ARG A 391 -33.98 23.20 -9.41
CA ARG A 391 -34.23 22.81 -8.02
C ARG A 391 -33.55 23.75 -7.03
N THR A 392 -32.31 24.17 -7.27
CA THR A 392 -31.59 25.09 -6.35
C THR A 392 -32.24 26.46 -6.29
N GLN A 393 -32.70 27.00 -7.42
CA GLN A 393 -33.42 28.27 -7.47
C GLN A 393 -34.72 28.22 -6.68
N LEU A 394 -35.53 27.16 -6.87
CA LEU A 394 -36.76 26.94 -6.11
C LEU A 394 -36.51 26.56 -4.63
N LYS A 395 -35.34 26.02 -4.29
CA LYS A 395 -34.96 25.75 -2.89
C LYS A 395 -34.72 27.03 -2.11
N VAL A 396 -34.03 28.01 -2.71
CA VAL A 396 -33.58 29.25 -2.08
C VAL A 396 -34.72 30.27 -1.84
N LYS A 397 -35.79 30.23 -2.64
CA LYS A 397 -36.95 31.12 -2.48
C LYS A 397 -37.62 30.95 -1.10
N LYS A 398 -37.77 32.03 -0.31
CA LYS A 398 -38.31 31.99 1.07
C LYS A 398 -39.82 31.74 1.13
N ASN A 399 -40.61 32.45 0.32
CA ASN A 399 -42.08 32.33 0.30
C ASN A 399 -42.51 31.53 -0.94
N LYS A 400 -42.78 30.22 -0.78
CA LYS A 400 -43.14 29.31 -1.88
C LYS A 400 -44.64 29.08 -1.94
N THR A 401 -45.23 29.24 -3.13
CA THR A 401 -46.63 28.89 -3.37
C THR A 401 -46.87 27.37 -3.27
N SER A 402 -48.12 26.93 -3.10
CA SER A 402 -48.47 25.49 -3.04
C SER A 402 -48.02 24.75 -4.31
N ILE A 403 -48.10 25.41 -5.48
CA ILE A 403 -47.67 24.89 -6.77
C ILE A 403 -46.14 24.72 -6.80
N GLU A 404 -45.38 25.71 -6.33
CA GLU A 404 -43.91 25.67 -6.28
C GLU A 404 -43.40 24.59 -5.31
N LYS A 405 -44.11 24.33 -4.20
CA LYS A 405 -43.79 23.21 -3.30
C LYS A 405 -44.00 21.85 -3.98
N LYS A 406 -45.08 21.69 -4.76
CA LYS A 406 -45.33 20.48 -5.57
C LYS A 406 -44.28 20.30 -6.67
N GLN A 407 -43.91 21.37 -7.36
CA GLN A 407 -42.84 21.38 -8.37
C GLN A 407 -41.49 21.00 -7.77
N LEU A 408 -41.13 21.55 -6.60
CA LEU A 408 -39.89 21.21 -5.91
C LEU A 408 -39.84 19.72 -5.53
N SER A 409 -40.95 19.16 -5.03
CA SER A 409 -41.07 17.73 -4.73
C SER A 409 -40.92 16.87 -5.99
N ALA A 410 -41.52 17.27 -7.11
CA ALA A 410 -41.38 16.60 -8.40
C ALA A 410 -39.92 16.61 -8.90
N LEU A 411 -39.23 17.75 -8.80
CA LEU A 411 -37.81 17.87 -9.17
C LEU A 411 -36.90 16.96 -8.34
N TYR A 412 -37.12 16.85 -7.03
CA TYR A 412 -36.37 15.91 -6.19
C TYR A 412 -36.55 14.45 -6.66
N LYS A 413 -37.78 14.05 -7.01
CA LYS A 413 -38.07 12.69 -7.50
C LYS A 413 -37.42 12.44 -8.86
N LEU A 414 -37.51 13.39 -9.79
CA LEU A 414 -36.94 13.28 -11.13
C LEU A 414 -35.41 13.17 -11.09
N ILE A 415 -34.75 14.07 -10.34
CA ILE A 415 -33.28 14.05 -10.19
C ILE A 415 -32.83 12.74 -9.57
N ARG A 416 -33.52 12.26 -8.51
CA ARG A 416 -33.18 10.97 -7.88
C ARG A 416 -33.30 9.81 -8.86
N LYS A 417 -34.38 9.76 -9.64
CA LYS A 417 -34.62 8.71 -10.65
C LYS A 417 -33.53 8.72 -11.73
N GLN A 418 -33.10 9.90 -12.15
CA GLN A 418 -32.07 10.05 -13.20
C GLN A 418 -30.67 9.67 -12.69
N ILE A 419 -30.33 10.03 -11.44
CA ILE A 419 -29.08 9.57 -10.79
C ILE A 419 -29.07 8.05 -10.61
N GLN A 420 -30.20 7.45 -10.20
CA GLN A 420 -30.30 5.99 -10.08
C GLN A 420 -30.12 5.29 -11.42
N LYS A 421 -30.67 5.86 -12.50
CA LYS A 421 -30.49 5.33 -13.86
C LYS A 421 -29.02 5.41 -14.30
N SER A 422 -28.37 6.58 -14.15
CA SER A 422 -26.98 6.77 -14.57
C SER A 422 -25.99 5.93 -13.75
N THR A 423 -26.20 5.79 -12.44
CA THR A 423 -25.37 4.92 -11.58
C THR A 423 -25.52 3.44 -11.95
N LYS A 424 -26.73 3.00 -12.32
CA LYS A 424 -26.98 1.64 -12.80
C LYS A 424 -26.31 1.38 -14.14
N GLU A 425 -26.44 2.28 -15.11
CA GLU A 425 -25.77 2.19 -16.42
C GLU A 425 -24.24 2.18 -16.28
N ARG A 426 -23.68 3.08 -15.48
CA ARG A 426 -22.24 3.10 -15.18
C ARG A 426 -21.77 1.79 -14.56
N ARG A 427 -22.55 1.21 -13.64
CA ARG A 427 -22.24 -0.09 -13.02
C ARG A 427 -22.21 -1.21 -14.07
N TYR A 428 -23.17 -1.25 -14.98
CA TYR A 428 -23.18 -2.24 -16.07
C TYR A 428 -22.00 -2.08 -16.99
N ASN A 429 -21.69 -0.86 -17.46
CA ASN A 429 -20.56 -0.60 -18.34
C ASN A 429 -19.23 -1.03 -17.73
N ILE A 430 -19.04 -0.81 -16.42
CA ILE A 430 -17.81 -1.24 -15.72
C ILE A 430 -17.74 -2.77 -15.67
N ILE A 431 -18.87 -3.45 -15.42
CA ILE A 431 -18.92 -4.91 -15.39
C ILE A 431 -18.63 -5.49 -16.77
N GLU A 432 -19.28 -4.97 -17.81
CA GLU A 432 -19.10 -5.39 -19.19
C GLU A 432 -17.65 -5.20 -19.66
N ASN A 433 -17.06 -4.03 -19.44
CA ASN A 433 -15.66 -3.77 -19.81
C ASN A 433 -14.65 -4.70 -19.11
N GLU A 434 -14.87 -5.02 -17.84
CA GLU A 434 -13.98 -5.91 -17.07
C GLU A 434 -14.20 -7.38 -17.42
N LEU A 435 -15.42 -7.74 -17.87
CA LEU A 435 -15.72 -9.03 -18.45
C LEU A 435 -15.06 -9.20 -19.83
N GLU A 436 -15.16 -8.22 -20.72
CA GLU A 436 -14.53 -8.27 -22.04
C GLU A 436 -13.00 -8.34 -21.94
N LYS A 437 -12.39 -7.53 -21.06
CA LYS A 437 -10.93 -7.44 -20.97
C LYS A 437 -10.30 -8.57 -20.18
N PHE A 438 -10.98 -9.07 -19.14
CA PHE A 438 -10.37 -9.98 -18.16
C PHE A 438 -11.24 -11.19 -17.78
N ALA A 439 -12.41 -11.36 -18.39
CA ALA A 439 -13.38 -12.43 -18.12
C ALA A 439 -13.69 -12.61 -16.61
N SER A 440 -13.63 -11.53 -15.83
CA SER A 440 -13.61 -11.61 -14.37
C SER A 440 -14.55 -10.60 -13.73
N VAL A 441 -15.73 -11.07 -13.33
CA VAL A 441 -16.73 -10.31 -12.56
C VAL A 441 -16.18 -9.82 -11.22
N LYS A 442 -15.30 -10.59 -10.57
CA LYS A 442 -14.71 -10.23 -9.26
C LYS A 442 -13.85 -8.96 -9.33
N ARG A 443 -13.19 -8.72 -10.46
CA ARG A 443 -12.41 -7.49 -10.70
C ARG A 443 -13.32 -6.29 -10.90
N ALA A 444 -14.44 -6.48 -11.61
CA ALA A 444 -15.46 -5.45 -11.77
C ALA A 444 -16.01 -4.97 -10.41
N TYR A 445 -16.40 -5.90 -9.52
CA TYR A 445 -16.89 -5.52 -8.20
C TYR A 445 -15.83 -4.84 -7.33
N LYS A 446 -14.58 -5.30 -7.38
CA LYS A 446 -13.48 -4.61 -6.69
C LYS A 446 -13.30 -3.17 -7.20
N ARG A 447 -13.42 -2.95 -8.51
CA ARG A 447 -13.30 -1.63 -9.12
C ARG A 447 -14.49 -0.71 -8.74
N LEU A 448 -15.70 -1.27 -8.69
CA LEU A 448 -16.90 -0.57 -8.22
C LEU A 448 -16.78 -0.13 -6.76
N ASP A 449 -16.28 -1.00 -5.87
CA ASP A 449 -16.13 -0.68 -4.44
C ASP A 449 -14.99 0.31 -4.17
N SER A 450 -13.93 0.32 -4.96
CA SER A 450 -12.86 1.33 -4.86
C SER A 450 -13.23 2.72 -5.39
N SER A 451 -14.40 2.86 -6.02
CA SER A 451 -14.87 4.10 -6.65
C SER A 451 -16.04 4.78 -5.93
N LYS A 452 -16.46 4.22 -4.79
CA LYS A 452 -17.32 4.91 -3.82
C LYS A 452 -16.48 5.88 -3.02
#